data_AF-A0A6M3X614-F1
#
_entry.id   AF-A0A6M3X614-F1
#
_cell.length_a   1.000
_cell.length_b   1.000
_cell.length_c   1.000
_cell.angle_alpha   90.00
_cell.angle_beta   90.00
_cell.angle_gamma   90.00
#
_symmetry.space_group_name_H-M   'P 1'
#
loop_
_entity.id
_entity.type
_entity.pdbx_description
1 polymer ?
#
loop_
_entity_poly.entity_id
_entity_poly.type
_entity_poly.pdbx_seq_one_letter_code
_entity_poly.pdbx_strand_id
1 'polypeptide(L)'
;MEKVCAKALKKWGLKAQETILTEEIGELLQAVSKYRRSNGAELSRENLAEEIADVRIMLTQMEIGHNIEKSVEDWIKYKIKMLEKRMED
;
A
#
# COMPACT_ATOMS: atom_id res chain seq x y z
N MET A 1 -4.36 -13.20 -2.91
CA MET A 1 -4.55 -11.78 -3.23
C MET A 1 -4.45 -11.54 -4.74
N GLU A 2 -3.32 -11.86 -5.37
CA GLU A 2 -3.03 -11.62 -6.80
C GLU A 2 -4.13 -12.04 -7.77
N LYS A 3 -4.68 -13.27 -7.66
CA LYS A 3 -5.77 -13.74 -8.54
C LYS A 3 -7.02 -12.85 -8.49
N VAL A 4 -7.33 -12.26 -7.33
CA VAL A 4 -8.50 -11.37 -7.17
C VAL A 4 -8.15 -9.97 -7.69
N CYS A 5 -6.95 -9.46 -7.39
CA CYS A 5 -6.42 -8.21 -7.93
C CYS A 5 -6.38 -8.20 -9.48
N ALA A 6 -5.92 -9.28 -10.11
CA ALA A 6 -5.94 -9.43 -11.56
C ALA A 6 -7.37 -9.43 -12.14
N LYS A 7 -8.34 -10.04 -11.43
CA LYS A 7 -9.76 -9.98 -11.82
C LYS A 7 -10.34 -8.58 -11.67
N ALA A 8 -9.97 -7.85 -10.63
CA ALA A 8 -10.36 -6.46 -10.41
C ALA A 8 -9.88 -5.56 -11.56
N LEU A 9 -8.59 -5.65 -11.91
CA LEU A 9 -8.01 -4.96 -13.06
C LEU A 9 -8.72 -5.30 -14.37
N LYS A 10 -9.02 -6.59 -14.61
CA LYS A 10 -9.77 -7.01 -15.81
C LYS A 10 -11.18 -6.44 -15.85
N LYS A 11 -11.83 -6.28 -14.70
CA LYS A 11 -13.21 -5.79 -14.58
C LYS A 11 -13.32 -4.28 -14.72
N TRP A 12 -12.42 -3.53 -14.07
CA TRP A 12 -12.53 -2.08 -13.92
C TRP A 12 -11.49 -1.29 -14.71
N GLY A 13 -10.42 -1.93 -15.18
CA GLY A 13 -9.36 -1.31 -15.96
C GLY A 13 -8.31 -0.61 -15.08
N LEU A 14 -7.06 -0.60 -15.56
CA LEU A 14 -5.92 -0.05 -14.83
C LEU A 14 -6.10 1.43 -14.47
N LYS A 15 -6.50 2.28 -15.42
CA LYS A 15 -6.67 3.72 -15.18
C LYS A 15 -7.68 4.04 -14.08
N ALA A 16 -8.77 3.28 -14.01
CA ALA A 16 -9.74 3.44 -12.92
C ALA A 16 -9.11 3.03 -11.58
N GLN A 17 -8.37 1.92 -11.54
CA GLN A 17 -7.69 1.45 -10.33
C GLN A 17 -6.53 2.38 -9.89
N GLU A 18 -5.86 3.10 -10.80
CA GLU A 18 -4.90 4.16 -10.45
C GLU A 18 -5.57 5.33 -9.72
N THR A 19 -6.82 5.64 -10.07
CA THR A 19 -7.62 6.65 -9.36
C THR A 19 -7.96 6.16 -7.96
N ILE A 20 -8.44 4.91 -7.84
CA ILE A 20 -8.70 4.28 -6.53
C ILE A 20 -7.44 4.26 -5.65
N LEU A 21 -6.27 3.91 -6.20
CA LEU A 21 -5.01 3.97 -5.45
C LEU A 21 -4.77 5.35 -4.82
N THR A 22 -5.07 6.42 -5.57
CA THR A 22 -4.88 7.78 -5.08
C THR A 22 -5.83 8.10 -3.92
N GLU A 23 -7.07 7.61 -3.98
CA GLU A 23 -8.08 7.73 -2.92
C GLU A 23 -7.61 6.99 -1.66
N GLU A 24 -7.24 5.71 -1.76
CA GLU A 24 -6.78 4.89 -0.63
C GLU A 24 -5.51 5.46 0.03
N ILE A 25 -4.57 6.01 -0.76
CA ILE A 25 -3.40 6.70 -0.20
C ILE A 25 -3.83 7.95 0.59
N GLY A 26 -4.82 8.69 0.09
CA GLY A 26 -5.40 9.84 0.78
C GLY A 26 -6.05 9.47 2.11
N GLU A 27 -6.79 8.37 2.14
CA GLU A 27 -7.45 7.85 3.34
C GLU A 27 -6.42 7.33 4.36
N LEU A 28 -5.39 6.60 3.93
CA LEU A 28 -4.25 6.22 4.76
C LEU A 28 -3.51 7.43 5.37
N LEU A 29 -3.28 8.50 4.61
CA LEU A 29 -2.67 9.74 5.14
C LEU A 29 -3.52 10.36 6.26
N GLN A 30 -4.84 10.34 6.11
CA GLN A 30 -5.76 10.80 7.15
C GLN A 30 -5.74 9.88 8.37
N ALA A 31 -5.75 8.56 8.16
CA ALA A 31 -5.72 7.55 9.21
C ALA A 31 -4.46 7.65 10.07
N VAL A 32 -3.29 7.77 9.44
CA VAL A 32 -2.00 8.02 10.13
C VAL A 32 -2.08 9.30 10.97
N SER A 33 -2.68 10.37 10.43
CA SER A 33 -2.81 11.65 11.14
C SER A 33 -3.81 11.60 12.29
N LYS A 34 -4.88 10.79 12.19
CA LYS A 34 -5.84 10.53 13.27
C LYS A 34 -5.20 9.69 14.38
N TYR A 35 -4.53 8.58 14.02
CA TYR A 35 -3.83 7.69 14.96
C TYR A 35 -2.77 8.42 15.79
N ARG A 36 -1.99 9.31 15.15
CA ARG A 36 -0.98 10.12 15.86
C ARG A 36 -1.62 11.07 16.88
N ARG A 37 -2.77 11.67 16.57
CA ARG A 37 -3.46 12.62 17.47
C ARG A 37 -4.22 11.96 18.60
N SER A 38 -4.69 10.73 18.40
CA SER A 38 -5.45 9.96 19.38
C SER A 38 -4.58 9.29 20.45
N ASN A 39 -3.25 9.45 20.39
CA ASN A 39 -2.28 8.72 21.22
C ASN A 39 -2.49 7.18 21.16
N GLY A 40 -2.89 6.67 20.00
CA GLY A 40 -3.03 5.23 19.77
C GLY A 40 -4.32 4.60 20.30
N ALA A 41 -5.40 5.40 20.43
CA ALA A 41 -6.73 4.88 20.77
C ALA A 41 -7.17 3.74 19.84
N GLU A 42 -7.86 2.73 20.39
CA GLU A 42 -8.20 1.48 19.69
C GLU A 42 -8.93 1.71 18.35
N LEU A 43 -9.99 2.51 18.34
CA LEU A 43 -10.73 2.83 17.12
C LEU A 43 -9.84 3.44 16.01
N SER A 44 -8.88 4.28 16.40
CA SER A 44 -7.94 4.87 15.44
C SER A 44 -6.88 3.88 14.96
N ARG A 45 -6.61 2.82 15.74
CA ARG A 45 -5.72 1.72 15.35
C ARG A 45 -6.40 0.80 14.35
N GLU A 46 -7.67 0.49 14.57
CA GLU A 46 -8.47 -0.31 13.63
C GLU A 46 -8.59 0.39 12.28
N ASN A 47 -8.98 1.68 12.28
CA ASN A 47 -9.00 2.48 11.05
C ASN A 47 -7.61 2.53 10.40
N LEU A 48 -6.51 2.65 11.14
CA LEU A 48 -5.18 2.62 10.54
C LEU A 48 -4.88 1.27 9.89
N ALA A 49 -5.29 0.16 10.51
CA ALA A 49 -5.05 -1.18 10.00
C ALA A 49 -5.84 -1.47 8.71
N GLU A 50 -7.10 -1.03 8.65
CA GLU A 50 -7.97 -1.11 7.47
C GLU A 50 -7.32 -0.42 6.27
N GLU A 51 -6.94 0.83 6.44
CA GLU A 51 -6.40 1.69 5.37
C GLU A 51 -5.03 1.21 4.87
N ILE A 52 -4.22 0.62 5.76
CA ILE A 52 -2.99 -0.07 5.37
C ILE A 52 -3.32 -1.30 4.51
N ALA A 53 -4.37 -2.05 4.85
CA ALA A 53 -4.78 -3.21 4.07
C ALA A 53 -5.28 -2.80 2.67
N ASP A 54 -6.07 -1.73 2.58
CA ASP A 54 -6.58 -1.22 1.32
C ASP A 54 -5.46 -0.74 0.40
N VAL A 55 -4.51 0.05 0.92
CA VAL A 55 -3.32 0.47 0.18
C VAL A 55 -2.48 -0.74 -0.25
N ARG A 56 -2.31 -1.79 0.58
CA ARG A 56 -1.58 -3.01 0.18
C ARG A 56 -2.27 -3.75 -0.97
N ILE A 57 -3.60 -3.81 -0.98
CA ILE A 57 -4.37 -4.40 -2.08
C ILE A 57 -4.17 -3.58 -3.35
N MET A 58 -4.22 -2.24 -3.25
CA MET A 58 -4.04 -1.35 -4.39
C MET A 58 -2.63 -1.39 -4.96
N LEU A 59 -1.59 -1.43 -4.12
CA LEU A 59 -0.21 -1.62 -4.57
C LEU A 59 -0.04 -2.96 -5.31
N THR A 60 -0.66 -4.03 -4.81
CA THR A 60 -0.68 -5.33 -5.50
C THR A 60 -1.33 -5.22 -6.89
N GLN A 61 -2.42 -4.45 -7.02
CA GLN A 61 -3.03 -4.18 -8.32
C GLN A 61 -2.11 -3.36 -9.24
N MET A 62 -1.36 -2.40 -8.73
CA MET A 62 -0.43 -1.60 -9.54
C MET A 62 0.74 -2.45 -10.06
N GLU A 63 1.32 -3.28 -9.19
CA GLU A 63 2.42 -4.16 -9.58
C GLU A 63 2.00 -5.11 -10.71
N ILE A 64 0.82 -5.74 -10.60
CA ILE A 64 0.25 -6.62 -11.63
C ILE A 64 -0.13 -5.82 -12.89
N GLY A 65 -0.80 -4.68 -12.71
CA GLY A 65 -1.33 -3.87 -13.81
C GLY A 65 -0.25 -3.31 -14.73
N HIS A 66 0.92 -2.99 -14.17
CA HIS A 66 2.09 -2.54 -14.93
C HIS A 66 3.09 -3.66 -15.26
N ASN A 67 2.87 -4.89 -14.76
CA ASN A 67 3.77 -6.03 -14.92
C ASN A 67 5.20 -5.72 -14.41
N ILE A 68 5.28 -5.23 -13.18
CA ILE A 68 6.52 -4.77 -12.51
C ILE A 68 6.77 -5.43 -11.15
N GLU A 69 6.06 -6.51 -10.80
CA GLU A 69 6.14 -7.22 -9.53
C GLU A 69 7.60 -7.55 -9.16
N LYS A 70 8.34 -8.15 -10.09
CA LYS A 70 9.75 -8.51 -9.89
C LYS A 70 10.63 -7.29 -9.64
N SER A 71 10.41 -6.21 -10.39
CA SER A 71 11.18 -4.98 -10.23
C SER A 71 10.92 -4.34 -8.86
N VAL A 72 9.67 -4.35 -8.39
CA VAL A 72 9.33 -3.84 -7.05
C VAL A 72 9.97 -4.71 -5.97
N GLU A 73 9.95 -6.04 -6.09
CA GLU A 73 10.61 -6.94 -5.16
C GLU A 73 12.13 -6.68 -5.06
N ASP A 74 12.80 -6.50 -6.20
CA ASP A 74 14.23 -6.18 -6.26
C ASP A 74 14.54 -4.83 -5.59
N TRP A 75 13.69 -3.82 -5.80
CA TRP A 75 13.80 -2.53 -5.12
C TRP A 75 13.59 -2.63 -3.62
N ILE A 76 12.61 -3.43 -3.15
CA ILE A 76 12.38 -3.66 -1.72
C ILE A 76 13.63 -4.27 -1.08
N LYS A 77 14.20 -5.33 -1.66
CA LYS A 77 15.45 -5.96 -1.17
C LYS A 77 16.58 -4.95 -1.04
N TYR A 78 16.78 -4.13 -2.08
CA TYR A 78 17.79 -3.08 -2.06
C TYR A 78 17.55 -2.05 -0.95
N LYS A 79 16.31 -1.58 -0.79
CA LYS A 79 15.95 -0.55 0.21
C LYS A 79 16.06 -1.07 1.64
N ILE A 80 15.67 -2.32 1.90
CA ILE A 80 15.83 -2.96 3.22
C ILE A 80 17.31 -3.07 3.58
N LYS A 81 18.15 -3.58 2.66
CA LYS A 81 19.61 -3.63 2.87
C LYS A 81 20.21 -2.26 3.20
N MET A 82 19.73 -1.21 2.55
CA MET A 82 20.16 0.16 2.83
C MET A 82 19.66 0.68 4.18
N LEU A 83 18.49 0.24 4.64
CA LEU A 83 17.97 0.59 5.96
C LEU A 83 18.78 -0.10 7.06
N GLU A 84 19.08 -1.39 6.90
CA GLU A 84 19.93 -2.16 7.83
C GLU A 84 21.28 -1.48 8.03
N LYS A 85 21.94 -1.11 6.93
CA LYS A 85 23.22 -0.39 6.99
C LYS A 85 23.14 0.92 7.80
N ARG A 86 22.05 1.68 7.67
CA ARG A 86 21.87 2.95 8.41
C ARG A 86 21.64 2.76 9.91
N MET A 87 21.28 1.56 10.35
CA MET A 87 21.11 1.24 11.76
C MET A 87 22.42 0.78 12.41
N GLU A 88 23.42 0.43 11.60
CA GLU A 88 24.78 0.06 12.02
C GLU A 88 25.75 1.26 12.08
N ASP A 89 25.40 2.35 11.39
CA ASP A 89 26.09 3.65 11.41
C ASP A 89 25.66 4.52 12.62
#